data_AF-A0A842YDP8-F1
#
_entry.id   AF-A0A842YDP8-F1
#
_cell.length_a   1.000
_cell.length_b   1.000
_cell.length_c   1.000
_cell.angle_alpha   90.00
_cell.angle_beta   90.00
_cell.angle_gamma   90.00
#
_symmetry.space_group_name_H-M   'P 1'
#
loop_
_entity.id
_entity.type
_entity.pdbx_description
1 polymer ?
#
loop_
_entity_poly.entity_id
_entity_poly.type
_entity_poly.pdbx_seq_one_letter_code
_entity_poly.pdbx_strand_id
1 'polypeptide(L)'
;MTSEDVAKAQEEYVVTCGFYEINILHDLSPAKKSCYIWSRSEPFDDEGRFELERVKKWLNHFGLGEPLSLHCSGHMFGLETKELIEKAQPEIVVPIHTQQPRQFEAWHSDVRIIDKNAVLQL
;
A
#
# COMPACT_ATOMS: atom_id res chain seq x y z
N MET A 1 -3.54 29.22 2.22
CA MET A 1 -2.34 28.65 1.58
C MET A 1 -2.78 28.02 0.29
N THR A 2 -2.25 28.52 -0.82
CA THR A 2 -2.55 28.10 -2.20
C THR A 2 -1.37 27.32 -2.77
N SER A 3 -1.55 26.67 -3.92
CA SER A 3 -0.43 26.05 -4.66
C SER A 3 0.63 27.09 -5.05
N GLU A 4 0.24 28.33 -5.31
CA GLU A 4 1.16 29.43 -5.61
C GLU A 4 2.03 29.81 -4.40
N ASP A 5 1.47 29.81 -3.19
CA ASP A 5 2.24 30.04 -1.96
C ASP A 5 3.31 28.96 -1.78
N VAL A 6 2.95 27.68 -2.01
CA VAL A 6 3.86 26.54 -1.90
C VAL A 6 4.93 26.57 -2.99
N ALA A 7 4.57 26.90 -4.23
CA ALA A 7 5.50 26.96 -5.35
C ALA A 7 6.64 27.98 -5.14
N LYS A 8 6.38 29.06 -4.39
CA LYS A 8 7.35 30.13 -4.07
C LYS A 8 8.29 29.81 -2.91
N ALA A 9 7.95 28.84 -2.05
CA ALA A 9 8.72 28.50 -0.84
C ALA A 9 8.74 26.97 -0.60
N GLN A 10 9.12 26.20 -1.64
CA GLN A 10 8.95 24.74 -1.65
C GLN A 10 9.71 24.02 -0.53
N GLU A 11 10.84 24.57 -0.08
CA GLU A 11 11.66 24.05 1.02
C GLU A 11 10.99 24.13 2.39
N GLU A 12 9.93 24.93 2.54
CA GLU A 12 9.20 25.11 3.80
C GLU A 12 8.03 24.11 3.95
N TYR A 13 7.72 23.33 2.92
CA TYR A 13 6.51 22.52 2.86
C TYR A 13 6.76 21.04 2.56
N VAL A 14 5.95 20.21 3.20
CA VAL A 14 5.69 18.84 2.76
C VAL A 14 4.26 18.81 2.21
N VAL A 15 4.10 18.40 0.96
CA VAL A 15 2.80 18.35 0.30
C VAL A 15 2.28 16.91 0.29
N THR A 16 1.06 16.71 0.79
CA THR A 16 0.34 15.44 0.61
C THR A 16 -0.26 15.41 -0.79
N CYS A 17 0.24 14.51 -1.62
CA CYS A 17 -0.20 14.33 -2.99
C CYS A 17 -0.33 12.84 -3.26
N GLY A 18 -1.57 12.37 -3.44
CA GLY A 18 -1.87 11.00 -3.83
C GLY A 18 -1.97 10.86 -5.34
N PHE A 19 -2.31 9.65 -5.79
CA PHE A 19 -2.53 9.36 -7.20
C PHE A 19 -3.63 10.23 -7.82
N TYR A 20 -4.72 10.48 -7.10
CA TYR A 20 -5.86 11.26 -7.59
C TYR A 20 -5.56 12.76 -7.66
N GLU A 21 -4.62 13.24 -6.84
CA GLU A 21 -4.21 14.64 -6.77
C GLU A 21 -2.92 14.93 -7.54
N ILE A 22 -2.34 13.95 -8.25
CA ILE A 22 -1.01 14.08 -8.88
C ILE A 22 -0.90 15.22 -9.90
N ASN A 23 -2.03 15.68 -10.43
CA ASN A 23 -2.07 16.83 -11.33
C ASN A 23 -1.63 18.13 -10.64
N ILE A 24 -1.65 18.20 -9.30
CA ILE A 24 -1.15 19.37 -8.55
C ILE A 24 0.33 19.66 -8.81
N LEU A 25 1.10 18.66 -9.29
CA LEU A 25 2.49 18.87 -9.70
C LEU A 25 2.62 19.93 -10.80
N HIS A 26 1.59 20.14 -11.62
CA HIS A 26 1.55 21.21 -12.61
C HIS A 26 1.64 22.59 -11.95
N ASP A 27 0.78 22.83 -10.95
CA ASP A 27 0.71 24.11 -10.24
C ASP A 27 1.93 24.33 -9.35
N LEU A 28 2.46 23.26 -8.75
CA LEU A 28 3.61 23.33 -7.85
C LEU A 28 4.93 23.51 -8.61
N SER A 29 5.04 22.98 -9.84
CA SER A 29 6.28 22.98 -10.63
C SER A 29 7.51 22.64 -9.78
N PRO A 30 7.57 21.40 -9.25
CA PRO A 30 8.53 21.05 -8.20
C PRO A 30 9.97 21.20 -8.67
N ALA A 31 10.84 21.70 -7.78
CA ALA A 31 12.26 21.79 -8.06
C ALA A 31 12.85 20.40 -8.37
N LYS A 32 13.85 20.33 -9.27
CA LYS A 32 14.47 19.05 -9.71
C LYS A 32 15.11 18.21 -8.60
N LYS A 33 15.32 18.78 -7.41
CA LYS A 33 15.86 18.08 -6.23
C LYS A 33 14.77 17.62 -5.25
N SER A 34 13.51 17.93 -5.53
CA SER A 34 12.38 17.45 -4.74
C SER A 34 12.27 15.94 -4.87
N CYS A 35 11.73 15.30 -3.84
CA CYS A 35 11.46 13.86 -3.84
C CYS A 35 9.97 13.61 -3.71
N TYR A 36 9.52 12.48 -4.24
CA TYR A 36 8.16 12.00 -4.05
C TYR A 36 8.22 10.75 -3.17
N ILE A 37 7.51 10.76 -2.05
CA ILE A 37 7.45 9.61 -1.14
C ILE A 37 6.19 8.80 -1.48
N TRP A 38 6.38 7.55 -1.93
CA TRP A 38 5.30 6.59 -2.10
C TRP A 38 5.02 5.90 -0.76
N SER A 39 4.20 6.56 0.06
CA SER A 39 3.79 6.06 1.38
C SER A 39 2.51 5.20 1.31
N ARG A 40 2.53 4.19 0.45
CA ARG A 40 1.43 3.24 0.25
C ARG A 40 2.01 1.86 -0.06
N SER A 41 1.20 0.83 0.16
CA SER A 41 1.58 -0.56 -0.15
C SER A 41 1.99 -0.71 -1.62
N GLU A 42 2.88 -1.68 -1.86
CA GLU A 42 3.26 -2.10 -3.20
C GLU A 42 2.02 -2.63 -3.95
N PRO A 43 1.96 -2.45 -5.28
CA PRO A 43 0.88 -3.00 -6.09
C PRO A 43 0.75 -4.52 -5.93
N PHE A 44 -0.42 -4.98 -5.50
CA PHE A 44 -0.76 -6.41 -5.38
C PHE A 44 -1.72 -6.89 -6.48
N ASP A 45 -2.32 -5.98 -7.24
CA ASP A 45 -3.19 -6.25 -8.38
C ASP A 45 -2.82 -5.41 -9.62
N ASP A 46 -3.55 -5.61 -10.72
CA ASP A 46 -3.32 -4.86 -11.97
C ASP A 46 -3.64 -3.38 -11.82
N GLU A 47 -4.68 -3.03 -11.07
CA GLU A 47 -5.09 -1.64 -10.88
C GLU A 47 -3.99 -0.84 -10.19
N GLY A 48 -3.46 -1.33 -9.08
CA GLY A 48 -2.34 -0.71 -8.37
C GLY A 48 -1.08 -0.61 -9.24
N ARG A 49 -0.84 -1.59 -10.14
CA ARG A 49 0.29 -1.52 -11.08
C ARG A 49 0.10 -0.36 -12.05
N PHE A 50 -1.10 -0.19 -12.60
CA PHE A 50 -1.41 0.95 -13.47
C PHE A 50 -1.35 2.30 -12.75
N GLU A 51 -1.78 2.37 -11.48
CA GLU A 51 -1.64 3.58 -10.66
C GLU A 51 -0.16 3.97 -10.51
N LEU A 52 0.69 3.03 -10.09
CA LEU A 52 2.11 3.27 -9.88
C LEU A 52 2.82 3.70 -11.18
N GLU A 53 2.53 3.03 -12.30
CA GLU A 53 3.12 3.37 -13.60
C GLU A 53 2.71 4.78 -14.07
N ARG A 54 1.47 5.21 -13.80
CA ARG A 54 1.04 6.58 -14.08
C ARG A 54 1.76 7.59 -13.19
N VAL A 55 1.96 7.29 -11.91
CA VAL A 55 2.73 8.16 -11.01
C VAL A 55 4.17 8.30 -11.48
N LYS A 56 4.86 7.20 -11.80
CA LYS A 56 6.22 7.24 -12.34
C LYS A 56 6.33 8.09 -13.59
N LYS A 57 5.37 7.99 -14.52
CA LYS A 57 5.34 8.83 -15.73
C LYS A 57 5.24 10.31 -15.41
N TRP A 58 4.40 10.69 -14.44
CA TRP A 58 4.32 12.08 -13.97
C TRP A 58 5.61 12.55 -13.31
N LEU A 59 6.20 11.74 -12.42
CA LEU A 59 7.46 12.08 -11.77
C LEU A 59 8.60 12.25 -12.78
N ASN A 60 8.67 11.38 -13.78
CA ASN A 60 9.63 11.51 -14.88
C ASN A 60 9.38 12.77 -15.71
N HIS A 61 8.12 13.12 -16.00
CA HIS A 61 7.77 14.34 -16.72
C HIS A 61 8.27 15.61 -16.01
N PHE A 62 8.19 15.65 -14.68
CA PHE A 62 8.68 16.77 -13.87
C PHE A 62 10.15 16.66 -13.45
N GLY A 63 10.86 15.60 -13.87
CA GLY A 63 12.28 15.39 -13.55
C GLY A 63 12.56 15.03 -12.09
N LEU A 64 11.59 14.41 -11.41
CA LEU A 64 11.71 13.94 -10.02
C LEU A 64 12.26 12.51 -9.90
N GLY A 65 12.30 11.77 -11.01
CA GLY A 65 12.83 10.40 -11.05
C GLY A 65 11.87 9.37 -10.45
N GLU A 66 12.42 8.33 -9.82
CA GLU A 66 11.63 7.27 -9.19
C GLU A 66 11.08 7.70 -7.81
N PRO A 67 9.87 7.24 -7.44
CA PRO A 67 9.36 7.48 -6.11
C PRO A 67 10.19 6.76 -5.04
N LEU A 68 10.34 7.40 -3.87
CA LEU A 68 10.90 6.77 -2.69
C LEU A 68 9.82 5.91 -2.02
N SER A 69 9.90 4.59 -2.17
CA SER A 69 8.97 3.65 -1.53
C SER A 69 9.24 3.57 -0.03
N LEU A 70 8.36 4.17 0.78
CA LEU A 70 8.42 4.16 2.23
C LEU A 70 7.06 3.80 2.79
N HIS A 71 6.78 2.51 2.91
CA HIS A 71 5.51 1.98 3.38
C HIS A 71 5.70 1.22 4.70
N CYS A 72 4.80 1.46 5.65
CA CYS A 72 4.64 0.63 6.83
C CYS A 72 3.30 -0.10 6.71
N SER A 73 3.33 -1.44 6.71
CA SER A 73 2.13 -2.27 6.61
C SER A 73 1.22 -2.05 7.82
N GLY A 74 -0.08 -1.89 7.57
CA GLY A 74 -1.10 -1.96 8.62
C GLY A 74 -1.47 -3.40 9.03
N HIS A 75 -0.95 -4.39 8.33
CA HIS A 75 -1.18 -5.82 8.59
C HIS A 75 0.03 -6.48 9.25
N MET A 76 -0.27 -7.41 10.16
CA MET A 76 0.70 -8.30 10.78
C MET A 76 1.44 -9.12 9.71
N PHE A 77 2.75 -9.30 9.89
CA PHE A 77 3.55 -10.06 8.94
C PHE A 77 3.20 -11.55 8.97
N GLY A 78 3.47 -12.28 7.88
CA GLY A 78 3.10 -13.70 7.76
C GLY A 78 3.71 -14.58 8.87
N LEU A 79 4.98 -14.35 9.22
CA LEU A 79 5.63 -15.09 10.31
C LEU A 79 5.02 -14.76 11.68
N GLU A 80 4.70 -13.50 11.93
CA GLU A 80 4.02 -13.08 13.16
C GLU A 80 2.61 -13.68 13.25
N THR A 81 1.90 -13.76 12.12
CA THR A 81 0.59 -14.40 12.01
C THR A 81 0.68 -15.90 12.31
N LYS A 82 1.72 -16.57 11.79
CA LYS A 82 2.00 -17.97 12.11
C LYS A 82 2.26 -18.14 13.61
N GLU A 83 3.14 -17.32 14.19
CA GLU A 83 3.42 -17.35 15.63
C GLU A 83 2.17 -17.11 16.47
N LEU A 84 1.27 -16.22 16.03
CA LEU A 84 -0.01 -15.98 16.68
C LEU A 84 -0.86 -17.25 16.69
N ILE A 85 -0.98 -17.94 15.57
CA ILE A 85 -1.73 -19.21 15.48
C ILE A 85 -1.13 -20.26 16.42
N GLU A 86 0.19 -20.41 16.42
CA GLU A 86 0.90 -21.36 17.29
C GLU A 86 0.69 -21.06 18.78
N LYS A 87 0.71 -19.77 19.17
CA LYS A 87 0.50 -19.34 20.57
C LYS A 87 -0.97 -19.42 21.00
N ALA A 88 -1.89 -19.09 20.11
CA ALA A 88 -3.32 -19.08 20.40
C ALA A 88 -3.92 -20.50 20.45
N GLN A 89 -3.29 -21.47 19.77
CA GLN A 89 -3.76 -22.86 19.65
C GLN A 89 -5.26 -22.98 19.34
N PRO A 90 -5.74 -22.35 18.25
CA PRO A 90 -7.16 -22.42 17.91
C PRO A 90 -7.53 -23.84 17.51
N GLU A 91 -8.79 -24.24 17.74
CA GLU A 91 -9.28 -25.53 17.24
C GLU A 91 -9.42 -25.52 15.70
N ILE A 92 -9.78 -24.36 15.14
CA ILE A 92 -10.05 -24.16 13.70
C ILE A 92 -9.47 -22.82 13.29
N VAL A 93 -8.80 -22.77 12.13
CA VAL A 93 -8.35 -21.51 11.51
C VAL A 93 -9.20 -21.23 10.28
N VAL A 94 -9.78 -20.03 10.21
CA VAL A 94 -10.56 -19.55 9.05
C VAL A 94 -9.86 -18.31 8.46
N PRO A 95 -8.98 -18.48 7.45
CA PRO A 95 -8.28 -17.36 6.86
C PRO A 95 -9.26 -16.47 6.08
N ILE A 96 -9.36 -15.21 6.50
CA ILE A 96 -10.13 -14.16 5.80
C ILE A 96 -9.20 -13.01 5.43
N HIS A 97 -9.65 -12.14 4.53
CA HIS A 97 -8.89 -10.95 4.11
C HIS A 97 -7.49 -11.25 3.54
N THR A 98 -7.37 -12.37 2.81
CA THR A 98 -6.15 -12.78 2.10
C THR A 98 -6.50 -13.35 0.72
N GLN A 99 -5.63 -13.12 -0.27
CA GLN A 99 -5.72 -13.77 -1.58
C GLN A 99 -5.12 -15.19 -1.58
N GLN A 100 -4.43 -15.58 -0.50
CA GLN A 100 -3.69 -16.85 -0.41
C GLN A 100 -4.11 -17.68 0.83
N PRO A 101 -5.42 -17.97 1.03
CA PRO A 101 -5.90 -18.65 2.25
C PRO A 101 -5.30 -20.04 2.44
N ARG A 102 -4.94 -20.75 1.36
CA ARG A 102 -4.32 -22.08 1.42
C ARG A 102 -2.95 -22.10 2.10
N GLN A 103 -2.23 -20.98 2.20
CA GLN A 103 -0.94 -20.95 2.89
C GLN A 103 -1.04 -21.29 4.37
N PHE A 104 -2.21 -21.06 4.98
CA PHE A 104 -2.47 -21.36 6.38
C PHE A 104 -2.53 -22.87 6.65
N GLU A 105 -2.80 -23.71 5.64
CA GLU A 105 -2.78 -25.17 5.73
C GLU A 105 -1.39 -25.71 6.12
N ALA A 106 -0.33 -24.93 5.87
CA ALA A 106 1.03 -25.26 6.30
C ALA A 106 1.28 -24.94 7.79
N TRP A 107 0.39 -24.18 8.44
CA TRP A 107 0.56 -23.68 9.81
C TRP A 107 -0.42 -24.28 10.80
N HIS A 108 -1.57 -24.77 10.34
CA HIS A 108 -2.60 -25.37 11.18
C HIS A 108 -3.25 -26.59 10.52
N SER A 109 -3.67 -27.56 11.33
CA SER A 109 -4.18 -28.84 10.85
C SER A 109 -5.66 -28.80 10.41
N ASP A 110 -6.49 -27.98 11.06
CA ASP A 110 -7.87 -27.69 10.63
C ASP A 110 -7.95 -26.24 10.12
N VAL A 111 -7.86 -26.09 8.79
CA VAL A 111 -8.01 -24.82 8.09
C VAL A 111 -9.24 -24.89 7.21
N ARG A 112 -10.19 -23.97 7.42
CA ARG A 112 -11.44 -23.92 6.65
C ARG A 112 -11.44 -22.71 5.74
N ILE A 113 -11.32 -22.96 4.44
CA ILE A 113 -11.43 -21.95 3.40
C ILE A 113 -12.90 -21.82 3.05
N ILE A 114 -13.45 -20.62 3.25
CA ILE A 114 -14.88 -20.35 3.06
C ILE A 114 -15.11 -19.29 1.98
N ASP A 115 -16.18 -19.47 1.23
CA ASP A 115 -16.65 -18.47 0.29
C ASP A 115 -17.35 -17.31 1.00
N LYS A 116 -17.41 -16.15 0.32
CA LYS A 116 -18.15 -14.99 0.82
C LYS A 116 -19.61 -15.38 1.07
N ASN A 117 -20.11 -15.03 2.26
CA ASN A 117 -21.45 -15.35 2.76
C ASN A 117 -21.71 -16.82 3.14
N ALA A 118 -20.68 -17.67 3.17
CA ALA A 118 -20.84 -19.02 3.70
C ALA A 118 -21.19 -18.97 5.21
N VAL A 119 -22.08 -19.87 5.63
CA VAL A 119 -22.40 -20.07 7.05
C VAL A 119 -21.59 -21.26 7.56
N LEU A 120 -20.69 -21.01 8.49
CA LEU A 120 -19.94 -22.06 9.16
C LEU A 120 -20.80 -22.65 10.29
N GLN A 121 -21.05 -23.96 10.23
CA GLN A 121 -21.58 -24.70 11.37
C GLN A 121 -20.39 -25.23 12.17
N LEU A 122 -20.36 -24.91 13.46
CA LEU A 122 -19.34 -25.33 14.42
C LEU A 122 -19.77 -26.61 15.11
#